data_AF-A0A6P4I1V7-F1
#
_entry.id   AF-A0A6P4I1V7-F1
#
_cell.length_a   1.000
_cell.length_b   1.000
_cell.length_c   1.000
_cell.angle_alpha   90.00
_cell.angle_beta   90.00
_cell.angle_gamma   90.00
#
_symmetry.space_group_name_H-M   'P 1'
#
loop_
_entity.id
_entity.type
_entity.pdbx_description
1 polymer ?
#
loop_
_entity_poly.entity_id
_entity_poly.type
_entity_poly.pdbx_seq_one_letter_code
_entity_poly.pdbx_strand_id
1 'polypeptide(L)'
;MDDFFNKVKRKYPNIYDDLKAIFKNAQNDSPQRSMTLSQIRAAYSQRTGEDFPVKGGTRTQMCFILTIPYVACFTSQIGTLRFFTIEAN
;
A
#
# COMPACT_ATOMS: atom_id res chain seq x y z
N MET A 1 -13.14 3.44 -11.62
CA MET A 1 -12.16 3.37 -10.52
C MET A 1 -10.88 4.13 -10.89
N ASP A 2 -10.47 4.10 -12.17
CA ASP A 2 -9.23 4.75 -12.63
C ASP A 2 -9.23 6.27 -12.48
N ASP A 3 -10.35 6.95 -12.78
CA ASP A 3 -10.47 8.40 -12.56
C ASP A 3 -10.28 8.80 -11.09
N PHE A 4 -10.75 7.96 -10.16
CA PHE A 4 -10.57 8.19 -8.72
C PHE A 4 -9.09 8.09 -8.33
N PHE A 5 -8.37 7.05 -8.75
CA PHE A 5 -6.95 6.91 -8.45
C PHE A 5 -6.09 7.98 -9.14
N ASN A 6 -6.45 8.39 -10.35
CA ASN A 6 -5.77 9.49 -11.04
C ASN A 6 -5.93 10.82 -10.29
N LYS A 7 -7.12 11.11 -9.74
CA LYS A 7 -7.34 12.28 -8.88
C LYS A 7 -6.49 12.23 -7.61
N VAL A 8 -6.40 11.06 -6.96
CA VAL A 8 -5.53 10.86 -5.78
C VAL A 8 -4.07 11.13 -6.16
N LYS A 9 -3.56 10.57 -7.26
CA LYS A 9 -2.19 10.80 -7.73
C LYS A 9 -1.89 12.27 -8.02
N ARG A 10 -2.83 12.99 -8.64
CA ARG A 10 -2.65 14.43 -8.91
C ARG A 10 -2.56 15.26 -7.63
N LYS A 11 -3.35 14.92 -6.62
CA LYS A 11 -3.33 15.62 -5.32
C LYS A 11 -2.14 15.21 -4.46
N TYR A 12 -1.71 13.96 -4.55
CA TYR A 12 -0.60 13.37 -3.78
C TYR A 12 0.42 12.78 -4.76
N PRO A 13 1.22 13.63 -5.44
CA PRO A 13 2.12 13.17 -6.51
C PRO A 13 3.18 12.18 -6.02
N ASN A 14 3.58 12.26 -4.75
CA ASN A 14 4.63 11.43 -4.16
C ASN A 14 4.10 10.13 -3.53
N ILE A 15 2.79 9.88 -3.55
CA ILE A 15 2.16 8.77 -2.83
C ILE A 15 2.75 7.39 -3.18
N TYR A 16 3.18 7.21 -4.43
CA TYR A 16 3.81 5.97 -4.87
C TYR A 16 5.21 5.81 -4.32
N ASP A 17 6.00 6.87 -4.30
CA ASP A 17 7.36 6.83 -3.77
C ASP A 17 7.34 6.66 -2.25
N ASP A 18 6.36 7.25 -1.58
CA ASP A 18 6.13 7.04 -0.15
C ASP A 18 5.76 5.59 0.15
N LEU A 19 4.84 4.99 -0.61
CA LEU A 19 4.46 3.59 -0.43
C LEU A 19 5.61 2.63 -0.74
N LYS A 20 6.39 2.88 -1.80
CA LYS A 20 7.61 2.11 -2.09
C LYS A 20 8.62 2.19 -0.95
N ALA A 21 8.83 3.39 -0.40
CA ALA A 21 9.74 3.57 0.73
C ALA A 21 9.25 2.85 1.99
N ILE A 22 7.94 2.81 2.24
CA ILE A 22 7.34 2.04 3.34
C ILE A 22 7.63 0.54 3.19
N PHE A 23 7.37 -0.03 2.01
CA PHE A 23 7.65 -1.46 1.77
C PHE A 23 9.14 -1.79 1.87
N LYS A 24 10.02 -0.90 1.38
CA LYS A 24 11.47 -1.06 1.46
C LYS A 24 11.99 -1.02 2.90
N ASN A 25 11.54 -0.05 3.69
CA ASN A 25 12.01 0.15 5.07
C ASN A 25 11.62 -1.01 5.99
N ALA A 26 10.44 -1.59 5.78
CA ALA A 26 9.96 -2.70 6.60
C ALA A 26 10.35 -4.08 6.05
N GLN A 27 11.24 -4.15 5.06
CA GLN A 27 11.72 -5.40 4.43
C GLN A 27 10.57 -6.33 4.03
N ASN A 28 9.49 -5.76 3.49
CA ASN A 28 8.29 -6.53 3.18
C ASN A 28 8.41 -7.21 1.83
N ASP A 29 9.44 -8.03 1.65
CA ASP A 29 9.82 -8.67 0.40
C ASP A 29 9.35 -10.14 0.29
N SER A 30 8.60 -10.63 1.28
CA SER A 30 8.10 -11.99 1.33
C SER A 30 6.75 -12.08 2.04
N PRO A 31 5.97 -13.17 1.83
CA PRO A 31 4.72 -13.38 2.55
C PRO A 31 4.89 -13.37 4.09
N GLN A 32 6.00 -13.89 4.60
CA GLN A 32 6.32 -13.93 6.04
C GLN A 32 6.59 -12.52 6.59
N ARG A 33 7.20 -11.65 5.79
CA ARG A 33 7.47 -10.25 6.13
C ARG A 33 6.38 -9.30 5.62
N SER A 34 5.14 -9.74 5.45
CA SER A 34 4.06 -8.90 4.90
C SER A 34 3.44 -7.93 5.91
N MET A 35 2.80 -6.86 5.43
CA MET A 35 2.07 -5.86 6.24
C MET A 35 0.57 -5.90 6.02
N THR A 36 -0.19 -5.54 7.05
CA THR A 36 -1.63 -5.28 6.91
C THR A 36 -1.89 -3.89 6.34
N LEU A 37 -3.11 -3.67 5.85
CA LEU A 37 -3.54 -2.34 5.42
C LEU A 37 -3.48 -1.29 6.53
N SER A 38 -3.78 -1.67 7.79
CA SER A 38 -3.66 -0.75 8.92
C SER A 38 -2.22 -0.33 9.19
N GLN A 39 -1.27 -1.26 9.06
CA GLN A 39 0.16 -0.95 9.20
C GLN A 39 0.65 -0.03 8.08
N ILE A 40 0.19 -0.24 6.84
CA ILE A 40 0.53 0.66 5.71
C ILE A 40 0.02 2.08 5.98
N ARG A 41 -1.22 2.24 6.44
CA ARG A 41 -1.76 3.56 6.78
C ARG A 41 -0.96 4.24 7.89
N ALA A 42 -0.64 3.49 8.95
CA ALA A 42 0.15 4.01 10.06
C ALA A 42 1.56 4.44 9.61
N ALA A 43 2.23 3.60 8.80
CA ALA A 43 3.55 3.92 8.25
C ALA A 43 3.52 5.12 7.29
N TYR A 44 2.45 5.27 6.51
CA TYR A 44 2.25 6.44 5.67
C TYR A 44 2.14 7.71 6.52
N SER A 45 1.28 7.70 7.53
CA SER A 45 1.11 8.87 8.41
C SER A 45 2.35 9.21 9.20
N GLN A 46 3.11 8.22 9.66
CA GLN A 46 4.41 8.45 10.28
C GLN A 46 5.43 9.08 9.33
N ARG A 47 5.39 8.72 8.04
CA ARG A 47 6.32 9.22 7.03
C ARG A 47 5.98 10.62 6.55
N THR A 48 4.71 10.90 6.28
CA THR A 48 4.27 12.13 5.60
C THR A 48 3.68 13.16 6.55
N GLY A 49 3.32 12.77 7.78
CA GLY A 49 2.54 13.60 8.70
C GLY A 49 1.06 13.71 8.31
N GLU A 50 0.61 12.99 7.28
CA GLU A 50 -0.75 13.06 6.75
C GLU A 50 -1.51 11.74 6.85
N ASP A 51 -2.84 11.81 6.93
CA ASP A 51 -3.68 10.63 6.79
C ASP A 51 -3.50 9.98 5.41
N PHE A 52 -3.61 8.64 5.36
CA PHE A 52 -3.62 7.93 4.08
C PHE A 52 -4.76 8.47 3.18
N PRO A 53 -4.43 8.94 1.96
CA PRO A 53 -5.34 9.76 1.17
C PRO A 53 -6.35 8.96 0.34
N VAL A 54 -6.17 7.64 0.21
CA VAL A 54 -7.12 6.76 -0.48
C VAL A 54 -8.31 6.51 0.42
N LYS A 55 -9.31 7.38 0.35
CA LYS A 55 -10.55 7.23 1.11
C LYS A 55 -11.42 6.11 0.50
N GLY A 56 -12.13 5.38 1.35
CA GLY A 56 -12.99 4.26 0.95
C GLY A 56 -12.76 2.99 1.78
N GLY A 57 -13.52 1.94 1.48
CA GLY A 57 -13.43 0.65 2.16
C GLY A 57 -12.15 -0.12 1.84
N THR A 58 -11.93 -1.21 2.58
CA THR A 58 -10.76 -2.10 2.44
C THR A 58 -10.48 -2.50 0.99
N ARG A 59 -11.52 -2.83 0.22
CA ARG A 59 -11.39 -3.21 -1.20
C ARG A 59 -10.80 -2.09 -2.06
N THR A 60 -11.26 -0.85 -1.89
CA THR A 60 -10.76 0.29 -2.68
C THR A 60 -9.29 0.58 -2.37
N GLN A 61 -8.92 0.53 -1.09
CA GLN A 61 -7.54 0.76 -0.67
C GLN A 61 -6.62 -0.37 -1.15
N MET A 62 -7.06 -1.63 -1.07
CA MET A 62 -6.36 -2.78 -1.64
C MET A 62 -6.14 -2.61 -3.15
N CYS A 63 -7.20 -2.26 -3.90
CA CYS A 63 -7.10 -2.02 -5.33
C CYS A 63 -6.10 -0.91 -5.66
N PHE A 64 -6.05 0.16 -4.87
CA PHE A 64 -5.05 1.21 -5.05
C PHE A 64 -3.63 0.70 -4.82
N ILE A 65 -3.38 -0.01 -3.73
CA ILE A 65 -2.04 -0.54 -3.41
C ILE A 65 -1.55 -1.49 -4.51
N LEU A 66 -2.45 -2.33 -5.05
CA LEU A 66 -2.14 -3.23 -6.15
C LEU A 66 -1.90 -2.53 -7.51
N THR A 67 -2.09 -1.22 -7.61
CA THR A 67 -1.63 -0.46 -8.78
C THR A 67 -0.14 -0.14 -8.74
N ILE A 68 0.54 -0.39 -7.62
CA ILE A 68 1.98 -0.18 -7.47
C ILE A 68 2.69 -1.41 -8.05
N PRO A 69 3.66 -1.22 -8.97
CA PRO A 69 4.40 -2.32 -9.55
C PRO A 69 5.03 -3.23 -8.49
N TYR A 70 4.96 -4.54 -8.73
CA TYR A 70 5.55 -5.59 -7.91
C TYR A 70 5.03 -5.67 -6.47
N VAL A 71 3.85 -5.12 -6.18
CA VAL A 71 3.15 -5.37 -4.91
C VAL A 71 2.21 -6.57 -5.06
N ALA A 72 2.39 -7.56 -4.20
CA ALA A 72 1.51 -8.71 -4.05
C ALA A 72 0.61 -8.57 -2.82
N CYS A 73 -0.53 -9.24 -2.87
CA CYS A 73 -1.49 -9.31 -1.78
C CYS A 73 -1.94 -10.76 -1.59
N PHE A 74 -2.10 -11.18 -0.34
CA PHE A 74 -2.73 -12.45 0.02
C PHE A 74 -3.59 -12.28 1.26
N THR A 75 -4.41 -13.28 1.53
CA THR A 75 -5.24 -13.32 2.73
C THR A 75 -4.67 -14.36 3.69
N SER A 76 -4.48 -13.99 4.95
CA SER A 76 -4.16 -14.95 6.02
C SER A 76 -5.32 -15.91 6.29
N GLN A 77 -5.07 -16.98 7.05
CA GLN A 77 -6.10 -17.97 7.42
C GLN A 77 -7.34 -17.35 8.11
N ILE A 78 -7.15 -16.24 8.83
CA ILE A 78 -8.22 -15.52 9.53
C ILE A 78 -8.86 -14.39 8.69
N GLY A 79 -8.60 -14.34 7.38
CA GLY A 79 -9.24 -13.36 6.49
C GLY A 79 -8.56 -11.98 6.44
N THR A 80 -7.44 -11.78 7.13
CA THR A 80 -6.73 -10.48 7.08
C THR A 80 -5.90 -10.35 5.82
N LEU A 81 -6.10 -9.27 5.06
CA LEU A 81 -5.28 -8.91 3.89
C LEU A 81 -3.86 -8.52 4.30
N ARG A 82 -2.88 -9.05 3.58
CA ARG A 82 -1.46 -8.80 3.78
C ARG A 82 -0.78 -8.49 2.46
N PHE A 83 0.15 -7.54 2.50
CA PHE A 83 0.84 -6.99 1.33
C PHE A 83 2.35 -7.12 1.49
N PHE A 84 3.02 -7.40 0.39
CA PHE A 84 4.48 -7.47 0.32
C PHE A 84 4.92 -7.12 -1.11
N THR A 85 6.15 -6.64 -1.29
CA THR A 85 6.79 -6.44 -2.58
C THR A 85 7.51 -7.70 -3.04
N ILE A 86 7.60 -7.91 -4.34
CA ILE A 86 8.45 -8.92 -4.95
C ILE A 86 9.60 -8.17 -5.63
N GLU A 87 10.84 -8.65 -5.51
CA GLU A 87 11.93 -8.08 -6.30
C GLU A 87 11.71 -8.40 -7.78
N ALA A 88 11.84 -7.39 -8.63
CA ALA A 88 12.00 -7.63 -10.06
C ALA A 88 13.44 -8.11 -10.26
N ASN A 89 13.60 -9.38 -10.64
CA ASN A 89 14.89 -9.92 -11.09
C ASN A 89 15.54 -9.03 -12.15
#